data_AF-A0A962Y9V9-F1
#
_entry.id   AF-A0A962Y9V9-F1
#
_cell.length_a   1.000
_cell.length_b   1.000
_cell.length_c   1.000
_cell.angle_alpha   90.00
_cell.angle_beta   90.00
_cell.angle_gamma   90.00
#
_symmetry.space_group_name_H-M   'P 1'
#
loop_
_entity.id
_entity.type
_entity.pdbx_description
1 polymer ?
#
loop_
_entity_poly.entity_id
_entity_poly.type
_entity_poly.pdbx_seq_one_letter_code
_entity_poly.pdbx_strand_id
1 'polypeptide(L)' 'RDQGSGLGLAICRHLVEAMGGEIGAYPGTGNGSVFWFRVPLPQSVSTPLKADENNETPAIIPPLKL' A
#
# COMPACT_ATOMS: atom_id res chain seq x y z
N ARG A 1 -10.82 -12.79 -28.26
CA ARG A 1 -9.88 -12.66 -27.12
C ARG A 1 -9.69 -11.18 -26.91
N ASP A 2 -10.51 -10.59 -26.04
CA ASP A 2 -10.47 -9.17 -25.78
C ASP A 2 -9.20 -8.88 -24.97
N GLN A 3 -8.13 -8.48 -25.68
CA GLN A 3 -7.05 -7.77 -25.03
C GLN A 3 -7.72 -6.57 -24.36
N GLY A 4 -7.66 -6.50 -23.02
CA GLY A 4 -8.17 -5.34 -22.29
C GLY A 4 -7.68 -4.06 -22.98
N SER A 5 -8.51 -3.02 -22.98
CA SER A 5 -8.34 -1.78 -23.77
C SER A 5 -7.03 -1.01 -23.55
N GLY A 6 -6.07 -1.54 -22.79
CA GLY A 6 -4.81 -0.88 -22.45
C GLY A 6 -4.96 0.24 -21.42
N LEU A 7 -6.18 0.50 -20.94
CA LEU A 7 -6.48 1.64 -20.07
C LEU A 7 -5.83 1.53 -18.69
N GLY A 8 -5.75 0.33 -18.10
CA GLY A 8 -5.30 0.16 -16.71
C GLY A 8 -3.89 0.75 -16.47
N LEU A 9 -2.92 0.40 -17.30
CA LEU A 9 -1.55 0.89 -17.15
C LEU A 9 -1.40 2.37 -17.52
N ALA A 10 -2.22 2.85 -18.45
CA ALA A 10 -2.26 4.27 -18.83
C ALA A 10 -2.80 5.14 -17.68
N ILE A 11 -3.84 4.69 -16.99
CA ILE A 11 -4.39 5.36 -15.80
C ILE A 11 -3.36 5.36 -14.67
N CYS A 12 -2.73 4.21 -14.39
CA CYS A 12 -1.68 4.12 -13.38
C CYS A 12 -0.51 5.07 -13.69
N ARG A 13 -0.08 5.15 -14.95
CA ARG A 13 0.96 6.09 -15.39
C ARG A 13 0.58 7.53 -15.13
N HIS A 14 -0.61 7.93 -15.56
CA HIS A 14 -1.08 9.30 -15.34
C HIS A 14 -1.14 9.66 -13.85
N LEU A 15 -1.62 8.74 -13.00
CA LEU A 15 -1.68 8.95 -11.56
C LEU A 15 -0.28 9.10 -10.96
N VAL A 16 0.65 8.21 -11.31
CA VAL A 16 2.03 8.24 -10.80
C VAL A 16 2.79 9.49 -11.24
N GLU A 17 2.64 9.89 -12.50
CA GLU A 17 3.23 11.13 -13.03
C GLU A 17 2.63 12.38 -12.37
N ALA A 18 1.32 12.40 -12.13
CA ALA A 18 0.65 13.49 -11.41
C ALA A 18 1.11 13.62 -9.95
N MET A 19 1.53 12.50 -9.32
CA MET A 19 2.15 12.50 -7.99
C MET A 19 3.64 12.87 -8.01
N GLY A 20 4.21 13.23 -9.17
CA GLY A 20 5.65 13.51 -9.31
C GLY A 20 6.52 12.26 -9.20
N GLY A 21 5.94 11.09 -9.43
CA GLY A 21 6.60 9.80 -9.41
C GLY A 21 6.99 9.29 -10.80
N GLU A 22 7.40 8.03 -10.83
CA GLU A 22 7.81 7.30 -12.03
C GLU A 22 7.30 5.86 -11.97
N ILE A 23 6.94 5.29 -13.13
CA ILE A 23 6.38 3.93 -13.27
C ILE A 23 7.09 3.19 -14.40
N GLY A 24 7.23 1.87 -14.27
CA GLY A 24 7.81 1.03 -15.31
C GLY A 24 7.42 -0.44 -15.19
N ALA A 25 7.94 -1.23 -16.13
CA ALA A 25 7.81 -2.67 -16.12
C ALA A 25 9.11 -3.33 -16.58
N TYR A 26 9.41 -4.51 -16.05
CA TYR A 26 10.50 -5.36 -16.52
C TYR A 26 10.08 -6.84 -16.51
N PRO A 27 10.76 -7.72 -17.26
CA PRO A 27 10.46 -9.16 -17.26
C PRO A 27 10.58 -9.76 -15.86
N GLY A 28 9.56 -10.52 -15.45
CA GLY A 28 9.58 -11.28 -14.21
C GLY A 28 10.12 -12.69 -14.43
N THR A 29 10.52 -13.36 -13.35
CA THR A 29 10.90 -14.77 -13.39
C THR A 29 9.73 -15.62 -13.88
N GLY A 30 9.96 -16.50 -14.86
CA GLY A 30 8.94 -17.45 -15.36
C GLY A 30 7.83 -16.82 -16.21
N ASN A 31 8.17 -16.20 -17.34
CA ASN A 31 7.22 -15.62 -18.31
C ASN A 31 6.26 -14.56 -17.75
N GLY A 32 6.53 -14.04 -16.55
CA GLY A 32 5.77 -12.97 -15.91
C GLY A 32 6.29 -11.58 -16.24
N SER A 33 5.68 -10.57 -15.63
CA SER A 33 6.15 -9.18 -15.67
C SER A 33 6.08 -8.57 -14.28
N VAL A 34 7.06 -7.76 -13.93
CA VAL A 34 7.04 -6.95 -12.71
C VAL A 34 6.75 -5.52 -13.09
N PHE A 35 5.68 -4.97 -12.52
CA PHE A 35 5.32 -3.57 -12.62
C PHE A 35 5.74 -2.86 -11.34
N TRP A 36 6.37 -1.70 -11.46
CA TRP A 36 6.90 -0.95 -10.33
C TRP A 36 6.59 0.53 -10.49
N PHE A 37 6.44 1.23 -9.36
CA PHE A 37 6.37 2.69 -9.33
C PHE A 37 7.10 3.25 -8.11
N ARG A 38 7.55 4.50 -8.21
CA ARG A 38 8.14 5.27 -7.11
C ARG A 38 7.44 6.62 -7.05
N VAL A 39 7.04 7.04 -5.86
CA VAL A 39 6.37 8.33 -5.62
C VAL A 39 6.98 9.03 -4.41
N PRO A 40 7.15 10.35 -4.44
CA PRO A 40 7.56 11.11 -3.27
C PRO A 40 6.44 11.03 -2.21
N LEU A 41 6.80 10.63 -0.99
CA LEU A 41 5.89 10.65 0.15
C LEU A 41 6.31 11.74 1.13
N PRO A 42 5.35 12.52 1.68
CA PRO A 42 5.66 13.46 2.74
C PRO A 42 6.19 12.71 3.97
N GLN A 43 7.15 13.30 4.67
CA GLN A 43 7.61 12.75 5.95
C GLN A 43 6.44 12.73 6.93
N SER A 44 6.04 11.55 7.35
CA SER A 44 5.05 11.41 8.40
C SER A 44 5.67 11.87 9.72
N VAL A 45 5.15 12.98 10.27
CA VAL A 45 5.34 13.25 11.70
C VAL A 45 4.49 12.24 12.46
N SER A 46 5.12 11.24 13.06
CA SER A 46 4.43 10.27 13.90
C SER A 46 3.91 11.01 15.13
N THR A 47 2.67 11.47 15.10
CA THR A 47 1.93 11.75 16.32
C THR A 47 1.74 10.41 17.02
N PRO A 48 2.19 10.23 18.27
CA PRO A 48 1.90 9.01 19.02
C PRO A 48 0.39 8.78 18.95
N LEU A 49 -0.03 7.58 18.55
CA LEU A 49 -1.43 7.17 18.65
C LEU A 49 -1.85 7.42 20.11
N LYS A 50 -2.68 8.43 20.31
CA LYS A 50 -3.28 8.68 21.62
C LYS A 50 -4.19 7.48 21.87
N ALA A 51 -3.83 6.67 22.85
CA ALA A 51 -4.69 5.57 23.27
C ALA A 51 -6.05 6.18 23.60
N ASP A 52 -7.10 5.76 22.90
CA ASP A 52 -8.46 6.19 23.20
C ASP A 52 -8.78 5.74 24.62
N GLU A 53 -8.84 6.69 25.55
CA GLU A 53 -9.14 6.46 26.98
C GLU A 53 -10.59 5.96 27.21
N ASN A 54 -11.39 5.83 26.14
CA ASN A 54 -12.77 5.36 26.16
C ASN A 54 -12.97 3.95 25.56
N ASN A 55 -11.91 3.23 25.19
CA ASN A 55 -12.06 1.82 24.86
C ASN A 55 -12.06 1.03 26.17
N GLU A 56 -13.23 0.59 26.62
CA GLU A 56 -13.35 -0.41 27.69
C GLU A 56 -12.42 -1.56 27.35
N THR A 57 -11.35 -1.70 28.14
CA THR A 57 -10.37 -2.76 27.96
C THR A 57 -11.12 -4.08 28.09
N PRO A 58 -11.14 -4.98 27.08
CA PRO A 58 -11.65 -6.32 27.31
C PRO A 58 -10.75 -6.92 28.38
N ALA A 59 -11.35 -7.24 29.53
CA ALA A 59 -10.66 -7.75 30.71
C ALA A 59 -9.62 -8.80 30.30
N ILE A 60 -8.35 -8.47 30.55
CA ILE A 60 -7.25 -9.40 30.39
C ILE A 60 -7.52 -10.52 31.39
N ILE A 61 -8.06 -11.66 30.92
CA ILE A 61 -8.30 -12.82 31.77
C ILE A 61 -6.92 -13.26 32.28
N PRO A 62 -6.63 -13.22 33.59
CA PRO A 62 -5.34 -13.70 34.08
C PRO A 62 -5.21 -15.20 33.77
N PRO A 63 -4.01 -15.71 33.46
CA PRO A 63 -3.82 -17.12 33.23
C PRO A 63 -4.23 -17.89 34.49
N LEU A 64 -5.09 -18.89 34.33
CA LEU A 64 -5.43 -19.87 35.37
C LEU A 64 -4.11 -20.40 35.94
N LYS A 65 -3.83 -20.08 37.21
CA LYS A 65 -2.75 -20.73 37.94
C LYS A 65 -3.09 -22.20 38.06
N LEU A 66 -2.27 -23.06 37.43
CA LEU A 66 -2.22 -24.49 37.67
C LEU A 66 -1.60 -24.78 39.03
#